data_AF-A0A6A6AHP5-F1
#
_entry.id   AF-A0A6A6AHP5-F1
#
_cell.length_a   1.000
_cell.length_b   1.000
_cell.length_c   1.000
_cell.angle_alpha   90.00
_cell.angle_beta   90.00
_cell.angle_gamma   90.00
#
_symmetry.space_group_name_H-M   'P 1'
#
loop_
_entity.id
_entity.type
_entity.pdbx_description
1 polymer ?
#
loop_
_entity_poly.entity_id
_entity_poly.type
_entity_poly.pdbx_seq_one_letter_code
_entity_poly.pdbx_strand_id
1 'polypeptide(L)'
;MPVPEHSDTSSTVLLLPSWQFIDNVTPANTPDLITRFVSASPTNAQPLHTPAPPPEESLPAPTIPATPTPQLTARPCPHKYLILMCSQKTRDARCGQSAPLLRREFERHLRPLGLYRDLHDERPGGVGIYFISHVGGHKFSANVMIYRHSSVVEHPKEANGHANGVQELLDELKIEDHKGGEVVLDVDKEEVDKDGEAAQCIWLARVRPEDCENIIRYTVLQGKVVKPDRQLRGGFDRSKQIASW
;
A
#
# COMPACT_ATOMS: atom_id res chain seq x y z
N MET A 1 29.27 15.89 -6.12
CA MET A 1 29.27 14.93 -7.23
C MET A 1 28.22 15.38 -8.22
N PRO A 2 28.57 15.70 -9.47
CA PRO A 2 27.58 15.96 -10.50
C PRO A 2 26.83 14.65 -10.78
N VAL A 3 25.50 14.75 -10.90
CA VAL A 3 24.65 13.62 -11.30
C VAL A 3 24.86 13.43 -12.81
N PRO A 4 25.12 12.22 -13.31
CA PRO A 4 25.31 12.00 -14.74
C PRO A 4 24.09 12.47 -15.53
N GLU A 5 24.32 13.22 -16.61
CA GLU A 5 23.28 13.58 -17.58
C GLU A 5 22.69 12.31 -18.20
N HIS A 6 21.35 12.24 -18.18
CA HIS A 6 20.45 11.33 -18.89
C HIS A 6 21.00 9.94 -19.29
N SER A 7 20.91 8.99 -18.35
CA SER A 7 20.53 7.64 -18.76
C SER A 7 19.01 7.61 -18.90
N ASP A 8 18.49 6.94 -19.94
CA ASP A 8 17.08 6.59 -20.08
C ASP A 8 16.67 5.65 -18.93
N THR A 9 16.56 6.18 -17.71
CA THR A 9 16.17 5.42 -16.53
C THR A 9 14.67 5.30 -16.53
N SER A 10 14.17 4.18 -17.05
CA SER A 10 12.77 3.83 -16.81
C SER A 10 12.51 3.62 -15.32
N SER A 11 11.34 4.01 -14.86
CA SER A 11 10.88 3.86 -13.48
C SER A 11 9.75 2.85 -13.38
N THR A 12 9.58 2.26 -12.19
CA THR A 12 8.39 1.49 -11.83
C THR A 12 7.44 2.37 -11.03
N VAL A 13 6.16 2.35 -11.35
CA VAL A 13 5.12 3.11 -10.65
C VAL A 13 4.13 2.15 -10.02
N LEU A 14 3.82 2.34 -8.74
CA LEU A 14 2.70 1.68 -8.08
C LEU A 14 1.43 2.51 -8.27
N LEU A 15 0.45 1.97 -8.98
CA LEU A 15 -0.83 2.61 -9.24
C LEU A 15 -1.86 2.16 -8.20
N LEU A 16 -2.44 3.14 -7.50
CA LEU A 16 -3.54 2.96 -6.54
C LEU A 16 -4.74 3.79 -7.03
N PRO A 17 -5.98 3.30 -6.90
CA PRO A 17 -6.40 2.12 -6.15
C PRO A 17 -6.33 0.77 -6.88
N SER A 18 -5.89 0.68 -8.14
CA SER A 18 -5.82 -0.59 -8.89
C SER A 18 -4.75 -1.60 -8.44
N TRP A 19 -3.95 -1.28 -7.43
CA TRP A 19 -3.02 -2.21 -6.77
C TRP A 19 -2.00 -2.91 -7.71
N GLN A 20 -1.53 -2.19 -8.73
CA GLN A 20 -0.64 -2.74 -9.76
C GLN A 20 0.66 -1.94 -9.89
N PHE A 21 1.76 -2.64 -10.12
CA PHE A 21 3.02 -2.04 -10.57
C PHE A 21 3.00 -1.90 -12.10
N ILE A 22 3.50 -0.78 -12.59
CA ILE A 22 3.69 -0.52 -14.01
C ILE A 22 5.19 -0.25 -14.21
N ASP A 23 5.84 -1.17 -14.90
CA ASP A 23 7.26 -1.12 -15.21
C ASP A 23 7.51 -0.38 -16.54
N ASN A 24 8.76 0.01 -16.75
CA ASN A 24 9.23 0.68 -17.95
C ASN A 24 8.64 2.08 -18.20
N VAL A 25 8.27 2.81 -17.13
CA VAL A 25 7.73 4.18 -17.25
C VAL A 25 8.84 5.17 -17.56
N THR A 26 8.66 5.96 -18.60
CA THR A 26 9.58 7.02 -19.03
C THR A 26 8.80 8.31 -19.27
N PRO A 27 9.44 9.49 -19.24
CA PRO A 27 8.76 10.74 -19.57
C PRO A 27 8.05 10.68 -20.94
N ALA A 28 8.64 10.00 -21.92
CA ALA A 28 8.09 9.87 -23.27
C ALA A 28 6.80 9.04 -23.35
N ASN A 29 6.64 7.99 -22.55
CA ASN A 29 5.45 7.12 -22.56
C ASN A 29 4.40 7.49 -21.48
N THR A 30 4.58 8.62 -20.79
CA THR A 30 3.63 9.13 -19.79
C THR A 30 2.19 9.30 -20.33
N PRO A 31 1.96 9.78 -21.57
CA PRO A 31 0.60 9.87 -22.11
C PRO A 31 -0.09 8.50 -22.22
N ASP A 32 0.66 7.46 -22.60
CA ASP A 32 0.15 6.08 -22.69
C ASP A 32 -0.15 5.52 -21.30
N LEU A 33 0.70 5.82 -20.31
CA LEU A 33 0.46 5.47 -18.90
C LEU A 33 -0.86 6.06 -18.41
N ILE A 34 -1.09 7.34 -18.68
CA ILE A 34 -2.30 8.04 -18.23
C ILE A 34 -3.54 7.43 -18.89
N THR A 35 -3.54 7.34 -20.22
CA THR A 35 -4.72 6.91 -20.98
C THR A 35 -5.08 5.44 -20.74
N ARG A 36 -4.09 4.54 -20.74
CA ARG A 36 -4.33 3.10 -20.66
C ARG A 36 -4.47 2.57 -19.24
N PHE A 37 -3.80 3.17 -18.26
CA PHE A 37 -3.78 2.66 -16.88
C PHE A 37 -4.46 3.59 -15.90
N VAL A 38 -4.12 4.89 -15.87
CA VAL A 38 -4.66 5.81 -14.86
C VAL A 38 -6.15 6.09 -15.11
N SER A 39 -6.53 6.45 -16.34
CA SER A 39 -7.91 6.78 -16.69
C SER A 39 -8.85 5.57 -16.68
N ALA A 40 -8.30 4.37 -16.93
CA ALA A 40 -9.04 3.11 -16.84
C ALA A 40 -9.12 2.55 -15.41
N SER A 41 -8.30 3.05 -14.49
CA SER A 41 -8.23 2.57 -13.11
C SER A 41 -9.47 3.01 -12.32
N PRO A 42 -9.91 2.19 -11.34
CA PRO A 42 -10.90 2.60 -10.36
C PRO A 42 -10.50 3.88 -9.63
N THR A 43 -11.49 4.58 -9.07
CA THR A 43 -11.30 5.76 -8.21
C THR A 43 -11.56 5.43 -6.74
N ASN A 44 -11.04 6.26 -5.84
CA ASN A 44 -11.22 6.10 -4.39
C ASN A 44 -12.69 6.19 -3.93
N ALA A 45 -13.59 6.69 -4.77
CA ALA A 45 -15.01 6.82 -4.48
C ALA A 45 -15.87 5.69 -5.08
N GLN A 46 -15.33 4.87 -5.99
CA GLN A 46 -16.08 3.76 -6.56
C GLN A 46 -16.22 2.61 -5.54
N PRO A 47 -17.39 1.96 -5.46
CA PRO A 47 -17.56 0.73 -4.69
C PRO A 47 -16.53 -0.34 -5.07
N LEU A 48 -16.07 -1.10 -4.07
CA LEU A 48 -15.44 -2.40 -4.31
C LEU A 48 -16.54 -3.30 -4.89
N HIS A 49 -16.27 -3.94 -6.02
CA HIS A 49 -17.25 -4.65 -6.85
C HIS A 49 -18.24 -3.73 -7.57
N THR A 50 -17.72 -2.86 -8.44
CA THR A 50 -18.50 -2.53 -9.63
C THR A 50 -18.13 -3.59 -10.67
N PRO A 51 -19.05 -4.46 -11.13
CA PRO A 51 -18.73 -5.35 -12.23
C PRO A 51 -18.22 -4.49 -13.38
N ALA A 52 -17.02 -4.80 -13.87
CA ALA A 52 -16.48 -4.11 -15.03
C ALA A 52 -17.57 -4.10 -16.11
N PRO A 53 -17.88 -2.96 -16.75
CA PRO A 53 -18.69 -3.02 -17.95
C PRO A 53 -18.04 -4.05 -18.89
N PRO A 54 -18.83 -4.90 -19.57
CA PRO A 54 -18.27 -5.86 -20.51
C PRO A 54 -17.33 -5.11 -21.45
N PRO A 55 -16.18 -5.72 -21.83
CA PRO A 55 -15.23 -5.04 -22.70
C PRO A 55 -15.99 -4.59 -23.95
N GLU A 56 -16.14 -3.28 -24.12
CA GLU A 56 -16.65 -2.75 -25.37
C GLU A 56 -15.65 -3.17 -26.44
N GLU A 57 -16.13 -4.00 -27.35
CA GLU A 57 -15.45 -4.48 -28.54
C GLU A 57 -15.01 -3.25 -29.36
N SER A 58 -13.81 -2.76 -29.09
CA SER A 58 -13.24 -1.65 -29.84
C SER A 58 -12.96 -2.12 -31.26
N LEU A 59 -13.66 -1.50 -32.21
CA LEU A 59 -13.46 -1.67 -33.65
C LEU A 59 -11.97 -1.54 -34.01
N PRO A 60 -11.46 -2.33 -34.96
CA PRO A 60 -10.04 -2.31 -35.31
C PRO A 60 -9.68 -0.95 -35.94
N ALA A 61 -8.90 -0.14 -35.21
CA ALA A 61 -8.28 1.07 -35.73
C ALA A 61 -7.10 0.70 -36.66
N PRO A 62 -6.82 1.52 -37.70
CA PRO A 62 -5.93 1.14 -38.79
C PRO A 62 -4.47 1.01 -38.33
N THR A 63 -3.83 -0.04 -38.81
CA THR A 63 -2.44 -0.42 -38.55
C THR A 63 -1.48 0.64 -39.09
N ILE A 64 -0.92 1.45 -38.19
CA ILE A 64 0.28 2.27 -38.46
C ILE A 64 1.48 1.47 -37.94
N PRO A 65 2.58 1.30 -38.71
CA PRO A 65 3.75 0.57 -38.24
C PRO A 65 4.42 1.33 -37.09
N ALA A 66 4.24 0.86 -35.86
CA ALA A 66 4.81 1.46 -34.67
C ALA A 66 6.26 1.04 -34.48
N THR A 67 7.13 2.06 -34.38
CA THR A 67 8.51 2.00 -33.87
C THR A 67 8.56 1.23 -32.54
N PRO A 68 9.61 0.45 -32.24
CA PRO A 68 9.68 -0.35 -31.01
C PRO A 68 9.98 0.56 -29.81
N THR A 69 8.98 1.27 -29.31
CA THR A 69 9.02 1.87 -27.96
C THR A 69 8.90 0.75 -26.92
N PRO A 70 9.65 0.80 -25.81
CA PRO A 70 9.48 -0.13 -24.71
C PRO A 70 8.04 -0.05 -24.19
N GLN A 71 7.31 -1.14 -24.33
CA GLN A 71 5.91 -1.22 -23.95
C GLN A 71 5.79 -1.24 -22.42
N LEU A 72 4.91 -0.40 -21.87
CA LEU A 72 4.53 -0.41 -20.46
C LEU A 72 4.04 -1.81 -20.07
N THR A 73 4.61 -2.36 -18.99
CA THR A 73 4.26 -3.70 -18.51
C THR A 73 3.61 -3.59 -17.14
N ALA A 74 2.37 -4.06 -17.01
CA ALA A 74 1.67 -4.07 -15.74
C ALA A 74 1.77 -5.44 -15.07
N ARG A 75 1.97 -5.44 -13.75
CA ARG A 75 1.98 -6.64 -12.89
C ARG A 75 1.29 -6.32 -11.56
N PRO A 76 0.59 -7.27 -10.93
CA PRO A 76 -0.06 -7.05 -9.65
C PRO A 76 0.96 -6.80 -8.53
N CYS A 77 0.59 -5.98 -7.54
CA CYS A 77 1.39 -5.82 -6.33
C CYS A 77 1.11 -7.01 -5.38
N PRO A 78 2.14 -7.78 -4.96
CA PRO A 78 1.93 -8.99 -4.15
C PRO A 78 1.58 -8.68 -2.68
N HIS A 79 1.76 -7.43 -2.23
CA HIS A 79 1.60 -7.06 -0.82
C HIS A 79 0.14 -6.83 -0.44
N LYS A 80 -0.29 -7.30 0.74
CA LYS A 80 -1.66 -7.10 1.25
C LYS A 80 -1.86 -5.73 1.92
N TYR A 81 -0.76 -5.12 2.37
CA TYR A 81 -0.76 -3.86 3.07
C TYR A 81 0.40 -2.98 2.59
N LEU A 82 0.19 -1.67 2.56
CA LEU A 82 1.23 -0.70 2.23
C LEU A 82 1.27 0.40 3.30
N ILE A 83 2.48 0.77 3.72
CA ILE A 83 2.75 1.92 4.59
C ILE A 83 3.56 2.92 3.76
N LEU A 84 2.94 4.03 3.37
CA LEU A 84 3.57 5.08 2.59
C LEU A 84 3.91 6.27 3.49
N MET A 85 5.17 6.71 3.48
CA MET A 85 5.62 7.78 4.38
C MET A 85 6.31 8.92 3.64
N CYS A 86 5.90 10.16 3.95
CA CYS A 86 6.56 11.33 3.39
C CYS A 86 8.00 11.44 3.92
N SER A 87 8.97 11.49 3.00
CA SER A 87 10.41 11.58 3.34
C SER A 87 11.11 12.85 2.84
N GLN A 88 10.36 13.79 2.24
CA GLN A 88 10.94 15.01 1.69
C GLN A 88 11.49 15.93 2.79
N LYS A 89 12.52 16.71 2.41
CA LYS A 89 13.22 17.66 3.29
C LYS A 89 13.09 19.13 2.85
N THR A 90 12.63 19.37 1.62
CA THR A 90 12.74 20.68 0.94
C THR A 90 11.78 21.73 1.51
N ARG A 91 10.52 21.36 1.76
CA ARG A 91 9.50 22.29 2.26
C ARG A 91 9.37 22.21 3.81
N ASP A 92 9.67 21.06 4.43
CA ASP A 92 9.69 20.79 5.88
C ASP A 92 10.61 19.60 6.16
N ALA A 93 11.71 19.84 6.88
CA ALA A 93 12.72 18.83 7.15
C ALA A 93 12.24 17.74 8.13
N ARG A 94 11.20 18.00 8.93
CA ARG A 94 10.75 17.07 9.98
C ARG A 94 10.24 15.75 9.41
N CYS A 95 9.60 15.75 8.24
CA CYS A 95 9.19 14.52 7.57
C CYS A 95 10.41 13.71 7.12
N GLY A 96 11.37 14.33 6.44
CA GLY A 96 12.61 13.66 6.03
C GLY A 96 13.55 13.26 7.18
N GLN A 97 13.41 13.85 8.37
CA GLN A 97 14.10 13.42 9.58
C GLN A 97 13.39 12.25 10.28
N SER A 98 12.05 12.31 10.39
CA SER A 98 11.27 11.29 11.11
C SER A 98 11.05 10.02 10.29
N ALA A 99 10.91 10.09 8.98
CA ALA A 99 10.58 8.93 8.14
C ALA A 99 11.58 7.77 8.29
N PRO A 100 12.91 7.96 8.28
CA PRO A 100 13.85 6.86 8.51
C PRO A 100 13.73 6.23 9.91
N LEU A 101 13.39 7.03 10.93
CA LEU A 101 13.21 6.55 12.31
C LEU A 101 11.94 5.71 12.42
N LEU A 102 10.82 6.22 11.88
CA LEU A 102 9.54 5.51 11.85
C LEU A 102 9.64 4.22 11.05
N ARG A 103 10.37 4.24 9.92
CA ARG A 103 10.62 3.03 9.13
C ARG A 103 11.29 1.96 9.97
N ARG A 104 12.37 2.29 10.70
CA ARG A 104 13.07 1.32 11.57
C ARG A 104 12.16 0.74 12.64
N GLU A 105 11.30 1.55 13.24
CA GLU A 105 10.35 1.06 14.24
C GLU A 105 9.26 0.17 13.64
N PHE A 106 8.68 0.54 12.49
CA PHE A 106 7.74 -0.34 11.78
C PHE A 106 8.41 -1.66 11.41
N GLU A 107 9.64 -1.63 10.89
CA GLU A 107 10.41 -2.83 10.59
C GLU A 107 10.63 -3.69 11.83
N ARG A 108 11.03 -3.08 12.96
CA ARG A 108 11.26 -3.79 14.23
C ARG A 108 10.03 -4.56 14.69
N HIS A 109 8.83 -4.03 14.47
CA HIS A 109 7.58 -4.69 14.86
C HIS A 109 7.04 -5.67 13.81
N LEU A 110 7.31 -5.45 12.52
CA LEU A 110 6.83 -6.31 11.44
C LEU A 110 7.71 -7.55 11.21
N ARG A 111 9.01 -7.47 11.51
CA ARG A 111 9.93 -8.61 11.34
C ARG A 111 9.60 -9.80 12.23
N PRO A 112 9.32 -9.65 13.55
CA PRO A 112 8.90 -10.78 14.39
C PRO A 112 7.61 -11.43 13.93
N LEU A 113 6.75 -10.68 13.25
CA LEU A 113 5.49 -11.18 12.67
C LEU A 113 5.70 -11.78 11.27
N GLY A 114 6.91 -11.85 10.73
CA GLY A 114 7.14 -12.34 9.35
C GLY A 114 6.44 -11.53 8.24
N LEU A 115 5.86 -10.37 8.57
CA LEU A 115 5.03 -9.56 7.68
C LEU A 115 5.81 -8.46 6.96
N TYR A 116 7.05 -8.18 7.33
CA TYR A 116 7.85 -7.15 6.68
C TYR A 116 8.19 -7.52 5.23
N ARG A 117 7.92 -6.62 4.28
CA ARG A 117 8.35 -6.73 2.88
C ARG A 117 9.16 -5.49 2.48
N ASP A 118 10.28 -5.72 1.81
CA ASP A 118 11.10 -4.64 1.25
C ASP A 118 10.71 -4.33 -0.21
N LEU A 119 11.46 -3.45 -0.87
CA LEU A 119 11.20 -3.02 -2.26
C LEU A 119 11.39 -4.12 -3.31
N HIS A 120 12.17 -5.16 -3.01
CA HIS A 120 12.50 -6.25 -3.93
C HIS A 120 11.89 -7.58 -3.47
N ASP A 121 11.17 -7.58 -2.34
CA ASP A 121 10.50 -8.74 -1.81
C ASP A 121 9.15 -8.95 -2.51
N GLU A 122 9.14 -9.89 -3.45
CA GLU A 122 7.94 -10.28 -4.20
C GLU A 122 7.13 -11.38 -3.51
N ARG A 123 7.46 -11.76 -2.27
CA ARG A 123 6.69 -12.75 -1.53
C ARG A 123 5.25 -12.28 -1.36
N PRO A 124 4.26 -13.15 -1.61
CA PRO A 124 2.86 -12.82 -1.41
C PRO A 124 2.56 -12.33 0.01
N GLY A 125 1.64 -11.38 0.12
CA GLY A 125 1.19 -10.83 1.40
C GLY A 125 2.20 -9.89 2.06
N GLY A 126 2.10 -9.78 3.38
CA GLY A 126 2.93 -8.86 4.15
C GLY A 126 2.62 -7.38 3.91
N VAL A 127 3.53 -6.55 4.40
CA VAL A 127 3.44 -5.10 4.51
C VAL A 127 4.65 -4.46 3.82
N GLY A 128 4.41 -3.81 2.69
CA GLY A 128 5.42 -3.01 1.99
C GLY A 128 5.55 -1.62 2.62
N ILE A 129 6.77 -1.19 2.93
CA ILE A 129 7.04 0.15 3.47
C ILE A 129 7.78 0.99 2.44
N TYR A 130 7.15 2.10 2.01
CA TYR A 130 7.67 2.94 0.94
C TYR A 130 7.80 4.39 1.37
N PHE A 131 8.88 5.02 0.92
CA PHE A 131 9.01 6.46 1.00
C PHE A 131 8.32 7.11 -0.20
N ILE A 132 7.53 8.13 0.08
CA ILE A 132 6.84 8.92 -0.94
C ILE A 132 7.25 10.39 -0.87
N SER A 133 6.90 11.09 -1.94
CA SER A 133 7.00 12.54 -2.05
C SER A 133 6.07 13.25 -1.06
N HIS A 134 6.18 14.57 -1.03
CA HIS A 134 5.45 15.41 -0.11
C HIS A 134 3.93 15.40 -0.36
N VAL A 135 3.15 14.99 0.65
CA VAL A 135 1.68 14.75 0.56
C VAL A 135 0.81 15.82 1.22
N GLY A 136 1.34 17.02 1.44
CA GLY A 136 0.59 18.12 2.08
C GLY A 136 0.76 18.20 3.60
N GLY A 137 0.24 19.27 4.22
CA GLY A 137 0.17 19.41 5.68
C GLY A 137 1.47 19.70 6.43
N HIS A 138 2.17 20.82 6.18
CA HIS A 138 3.40 21.16 6.95
C HIS A 138 3.17 21.56 8.39
N LYS A 139 1.92 21.82 8.73
CA LYS A 139 1.49 21.90 10.13
C LYS A 139 1.56 20.52 10.83
N PHE A 140 1.63 19.43 10.07
CA PHE A 140 1.54 18.04 10.51
C PHE A 140 2.69 17.22 9.89
N SER A 141 3.83 17.12 10.58
CA SER A 141 4.94 16.26 10.16
C SER A 141 4.66 14.79 10.43
N ALA A 142 5.53 13.89 9.93
CA ALA A 142 5.40 12.43 10.09
C ALA A 142 4.08 11.90 9.50
N ASN A 143 3.87 12.16 8.21
CA ASN A 143 2.72 11.66 7.46
C ASN A 143 2.92 10.19 7.09
N VAL A 144 1.91 9.37 7.40
CA VAL A 144 1.86 7.94 7.12
C VAL A 144 0.50 7.63 6.50
N MET A 145 0.49 7.10 5.29
CA MET A 145 -0.71 6.61 4.61
C MET A 145 -0.68 5.09 4.61
N ILE A 146 -1.75 4.48 5.11
CA ILE A 146 -1.86 3.03 5.23
C ILE A 146 -2.92 2.58 4.24
N TYR A 147 -2.51 1.78 3.27
CA TYR A 147 -3.41 1.16 2.32
C TYR A 147 -3.62 -0.31 2.67
N ARG A 148 -4.86 -0.79 2.56
CA ARG A 148 -5.25 -2.19 2.79
C ARG A 148 -5.94 -2.73 1.54
N HIS A 149 -5.51 -3.91 1.12
CA HIS A 149 -6.03 -4.62 -0.04
C HIS A 149 -7.48 -5.12 0.18
N SER A 150 -8.26 -5.28 -0.88
CA SER A 150 -9.66 -5.77 -0.81
C SER A 150 -9.78 -7.12 -0.13
N SER A 151 -8.86 -8.04 -0.40
CA SER A 151 -8.85 -9.39 0.19
C SER A 151 -8.77 -9.41 1.72
N VAL A 152 -8.30 -8.32 2.36
CA VAL A 152 -8.23 -8.21 3.84
C VAL A 152 -9.36 -7.37 4.44
N VAL A 153 -10.20 -6.77 3.60
CA VAL A 153 -11.36 -5.95 4.02
C VAL A 153 -12.69 -6.66 3.78
N GLU A 154 -12.77 -7.54 2.78
CA GLU A 154 -14.00 -8.23 2.37
C GLU A 154 -14.33 -9.51 3.17
N HIS A 155 -13.36 -10.07 3.89
CA HIS A 155 -13.56 -11.22 4.78
C HIS A 155 -13.72 -10.89 6.28
N PRO A 156 -14.67 -10.03 6.72
CA PRO A 156 -15.14 -10.06 8.11
C PRO A 156 -16.39 -10.93 8.30
N LYS A 157 -17.11 -11.31 7.22
CA LYS A 157 -18.51 -11.78 7.32
C LYS A 157 -18.75 -13.29 7.23
N GLU A 158 -17.72 -14.11 6.98
CA GLU A 158 -17.75 -15.56 7.28
C GLU A 158 -16.84 -15.94 8.45
N ALA A 159 -16.45 -14.97 9.28
CA ALA A 159 -15.89 -15.24 10.59
C ALA A 159 -17.02 -15.41 11.63
N ASN A 160 -17.97 -16.32 11.40
CA ASN A 160 -18.80 -16.89 12.47
C ASN A 160 -17.95 -17.86 13.35
N GLY A 161 -16.73 -17.45 13.73
CA GLY A 161 -15.82 -18.24 14.55
C GLY A 161 -14.32 -17.92 14.50
N HIS A 162 -13.85 -16.90 13.76
CA HIS A 162 -12.40 -16.68 13.58
C HIS A 162 -11.88 -15.27 13.88
N ALA A 163 -12.67 -14.44 14.59
CA ALA A 163 -12.10 -13.31 15.33
C ALA A 163 -11.04 -13.76 16.36
N ASN A 164 -11.04 -15.06 16.70
CA ASN A 164 -10.07 -15.70 17.57
C ASN A 164 -8.66 -15.77 16.97
N GLY A 165 -8.43 -15.84 15.65
CA GLY A 165 -7.06 -16.02 15.14
C GLY A 165 -6.12 -14.81 15.34
N VAL A 166 -6.64 -13.58 15.17
CA VAL A 166 -5.87 -12.35 15.42
C VAL A 166 -5.84 -12.02 16.91
N GLN A 167 -6.88 -12.41 17.65
CA GLN A 167 -6.96 -12.23 19.10
C GLN A 167 -6.03 -13.22 19.83
N GLU A 168 -5.97 -14.49 19.40
CA GLU A 168 -5.01 -15.52 19.83
C GLU A 168 -3.58 -15.10 19.47
N LEU A 169 -3.33 -14.55 18.28
CA LEU A 169 -2.03 -13.97 17.92
C LEU A 169 -1.62 -12.80 18.85
N LEU A 170 -2.59 -11.99 19.32
CA LEU A 170 -2.37 -10.88 20.24
C LEU A 170 -2.27 -11.32 21.71
N ASP A 171 -2.92 -12.43 22.08
CA ASP A 171 -2.90 -13.01 23.41
C ASP A 171 -1.66 -13.91 23.60
N GLU A 172 -1.15 -14.58 22.55
CA GLU A 172 0.16 -15.25 22.52
C GLU A 172 1.31 -14.25 22.64
N LEU A 173 1.18 -13.04 22.08
CA LEU A 173 2.16 -11.95 22.24
C LEU A 173 2.20 -11.35 23.67
N LYS A 174 1.31 -11.80 24.58
CA LYS A 174 1.22 -11.32 25.97
C LYS A 174 1.67 -12.33 27.03
N ILE A 175 2.22 -13.48 26.66
CA ILE A 175 2.78 -14.45 27.62
C ILE A 175 4.31 -14.46 27.56
N GLU A 176 4.91 -14.27 28.74
CA GLU A 176 6.34 -14.10 29.00
C GLU A 176 7.20 -15.34 28.69
N ASP A 177 8.47 -15.05 28.37
CA ASP A 177 9.70 -15.82 28.61
C ASP A 177 9.74 -17.36 28.52
N HIS A 178 10.75 -17.82 27.78
CA HIS A 178 11.26 -19.20 27.73
C HIS A 178 10.34 -20.28 27.13
N LYS A 179 10.30 -20.32 25.79
CA LYS A 179 10.81 -21.46 25.00
C LYS A 179 10.65 -21.13 23.52
N GLY A 180 11.77 -21.14 22.80
CA GLY A 180 11.80 -20.96 21.35
C GLY A 180 10.89 -21.98 20.67
N GLY A 181 9.79 -21.47 20.12
CA GLY A 181 8.95 -22.15 19.15
C GLY A 181 8.79 -21.19 17.98
N GLU A 182 9.36 -21.55 16.84
CA GLU A 182 9.19 -20.83 15.58
C GLU A 182 7.73 -20.99 15.15
N VAL A 183 6.93 -19.93 15.31
CA VAL A 183 5.58 -19.86 14.75
C VAL A 183 5.71 -19.36 13.32
N VAL A 184 5.83 -20.30 12.38
CA VAL A 184 5.71 -20.04 10.96
C VAL A 184 4.26 -19.64 10.71
N LEU A 185 4.01 -18.35 10.55
CA LEU A 185 2.72 -17.87 10.04
C LEU A 185 2.50 -18.48 8.67
N ASP A 186 1.34 -19.09 8.45
CA ASP A 186 0.90 -19.65 7.16
C ASP A 186 1.08 -18.60 6.04
N VAL A 187 2.21 -18.69 5.35
CA VAL A 187 2.54 -17.87 4.17
C VAL A 187 1.75 -18.33 2.94
N ASP A 188 1.12 -19.51 2.98
CA ASP A 188 0.62 -20.18 1.78
C ASP A 188 -0.90 -20.41 1.80
N LYS A 189 -1.70 -19.34 1.89
CA LYS A 189 -2.96 -19.33 1.13
C LYS A 189 -2.68 -18.64 -0.20
N GLU A 190 -2.32 -19.48 -1.18
CA GLU A 190 -1.87 -19.19 -2.54
C GLU A 190 -2.87 -18.47 -3.45
N GLU A 191 -4.04 -18.05 -2.95
CA GLU A 191 -4.98 -17.28 -3.76
C GLU A 191 -4.78 -15.78 -3.44
N VAL A 192 -3.75 -15.22 -4.06
CA VAL A 192 -3.77 -13.78 -4.34
C VAL A 192 -4.87 -13.60 -5.38
N ASP A 193 -5.99 -12.99 -4.98
CA ASP A 193 -6.91 -12.38 -5.93
C ASP A 193 -6.09 -11.45 -6.82
N LYS A 194 -5.76 -11.91 -8.03
CA LYS A 194 -4.96 -11.16 -9.01
C LYS A 194 -5.63 -9.85 -9.42
N ASP A 195 -6.91 -9.70 -9.07
CA ASP A 195 -7.79 -8.60 -9.42
C ASP A 195 -8.17 -7.73 -8.21
N GLY A 196 -7.46 -7.87 -7.08
CA GLY A 196 -7.78 -7.09 -5.89
C GLY A 196 -7.32 -5.63 -5.98
N GLU A 197 -8.04 -4.76 -5.25
CA GLU A 197 -7.87 -3.31 -5.32
C GLU A 197 -7.59 -2.73 -3.92
N ALA A 198 -7.16 -1.47 -3.86
CA ALA A 198 -7.12 -0.73 -2.60
C ALA A 198 -8.54 -0.55 -2.08
N ALA A 199 -8.86 -1.20 -0.97
CA ALA A 199 -10.17 -1.10 -0.33
C ALA A 199 -10.25 0.03 0.68
N GLN A 200 -9.18 0.20 1.46
CA GLN A 200 -9.13 1.20 2.52
C GLN A 200 -7.82 1.96 2.48
N CYS A 201 -7.89 3.28 2.65
CA CYS A 201 -6.75 4.14 2.91
C CYS A 201 -6.99 4.91 4.20
N ILE A 202 -6.01 4.89 5.11
CA ILE A 202 -6.04 5.64 6.37
C ILE A 202 -4.83 6.57 6.38
N TRP A 203 -5.07 7.89 6.38
CA TRP A 203 -4.02 8.88 6.42
C TRP A 203 -3.83 9.42 7.83
N LEU A 204 -2.66 9.16 8.40
CA LEU A 204 -2.23 9.62 9.71
C LEU A 204 -1.12 10.67 9.59
N ALA A 205 -1.04 11.56 10.59
CA ALA A 205 0.10 12.45 10.79
C ALA A 205 0.46 12.55 12.26
N ARG A 206 1.58 13.22 12.56
CA ARG A 206 2.15 13.32 13.93
C ARG A 206 2.40 11.93 14.54
N VAL A 207 2.77 10.98 13.69
CA VAL A 207 3.15 9.64 14.11
C VAL A 207 4.49 9.70 14.82
N ARG A 208 4.60 9.02 15.96
CA ARG A 208 5.83 8.90 16.74
C ARG A 208 6.28 7.44 16.80
N PRO A 209 7.56 7.17 17.11
CA PRO A 209 8.06 5.82 17.36
C PRO A 209 7.16 4.98 18.27
N GLU A 210 6.69 5.56 19.39
CA GLU A 210 5.81 4.86 20.35
C GLU A 210 4.43 4.50 19.79
N ASP A 211 4.01 5.07 18.65
CA ASP A 211 2.72 4.75 18.03
C ASP A 211 2.82 3.55 17.05
N CYS A 212 4.02 3.20 16.57
CA CYS A 212 4.23 2.22 15.50
C CYS A 212 3.62 0.85 15.79
N GLU A 213 3.81 0.32 17.00
CA GLU A 213 3.26 -0.97 17.43
C GLU A 213 1.73 -1.02 17.30
N ASN A 214 1.07 0.01 17.84
CA ASN A 214 -0.39 0.11 17.83
C ASN A 214 -0.92 0.36 16.42
N ILE A 215 -0.21 1.13 15.61
CA ILE A 215 -0.55 1.32 14.19
C ILE A 215 -0.54 -0.02 13.44
N ILE A 216 0.46 -0.88 13.67
CA ILE A 216 0.50 -2.20 13.04
C ILE A 216 -0.69 -3.04 13.52
N ARG A 217 -0.82 -3.21 14.85
CA ARG A 217 -1.84 -4.10 15.43
C ARG A 217 -3.27 -3.70 15.09
N TYR A 218 -3.59 -2.40 15.20
CA TYR A 218 -4.96 -1.93 15.07
C TYR A 218 -5.26 -1.33 13.71
N THR A 219 -4.35 -0.54 13.14
CA THR A 219 -4.62 0.18 11.90
C THR A 219 -4.31 -0.65 10.66
N VAL A 220 -3.14 -1.27 10.59
CA VAL A 220 -2.75 -2.11 9.45
C VAL A 220 -3.57 -3.41 9.43
N LEU A 221 -3.52 -4.19 10.52
CA LEU A 221 -4.14 -5.51 10.55
C LEU A 221 -5.68 -5.43 10.66
N GLN A 222 -6.22 -4.59 11.54
CA GLN A 222 -7.67 -4.53 11.82
C GLN A 222 -8.42 -3.41 11.10
N GLY A 223 -7.73 -2.43 10.49
CA GLY A 223 -8.37 -1.28 9.84
C GLY A 223 -9.00 -0.26 10.79
N LYS A 224 -8.60 -0.27 12.07
CA LYS A 224 -9.09 0.64 13.12
C LYS A 224 -8.15 1.83 13.30
N VAL A 225 -8.72 3.03 13.40
CA VAL A 225 -7.95 4.26 13.66
C VAL A 225 -7.72 4.41 15.16
N VAL A 226 -6.45 4.57 15.55
CA VAL A 226 -6.05 4.87 16.93
C VAL A 226 -5.84 6.38 17.06
N LYS A 227 -6.31 6.99 18.15
CA LYS A 227 -6.19 8.45 18.43
C LYS A 227 -6.68 9.35 17.27
N PRO A 228 -7.95 9.19 16.80
CA PRO A 228 -8.46 9.91 15.63
C PRO A 228 -8.34 11.44 15.77
N ASP A 229 -8.64 12.00 16.93
CA ASP A 229 -8.61 13.46 17.16
C ASP A 229 -7.22 14.09 16.99
N ARG A 230 -6.16 13.29 17.17
CA ARG A 230 -4.77 13.77 17.11
C ARG A 230 -4.09 13.45 15.79
N GLN A 231 -4.33 12.26 15.26
CA GLN A 231 -3.52 11.68 14.19
C GLN A 231 -4.25 11.56 12.86
N LEU A 232 -5.58 11.39 12.86
CA LEU A 232 -6.33 11.22 11.62
C LEU A 232 -6.31 12.50 10.79
N ARG A 233 -5.97 12.35 9.51
CA ARG A 233 -5.96 13.44 8.52
C ARG A 233 -7.03 13.27 7.47
N GLY A 234 -7.41 12.03 7.18
CA GLY A 234 -8.36 11.68 6.16
C GLY A 234 -8.18 10.22 5.77
N GLY A 235 -8.79 9.83 4.66
CA GLY A 235 -8.81 8.48 4.16
C GLY A 235 -10.13 8.14 3.49
N PHE A 236 -10.21 6.90 3.04
CA PHE A 236 -11.43 6.35 2.46
C PHE A 236 -11.56 4.89 2.83
N ASP A 237 -12.79 4.40 2.83
CA ASP A 237 -13.16 3.00 2.95
C ASP A 237 -14.21 2.73 1.88
N ARG A 238 -13.78 2.07 0.79
CA ARG A 238 -14.62 1.75 -0.36
C ARG A 238 -15.62 0.64 -0.06
N SER A 239 -15.40 -0.18 0.97
CA SER A 239 -16.40 -1.19 1.38
C SER A 239 -17.58 -0.54 2.09
N LYS A 240 -17.31 0.52 2.85
CA LYS A 240 -18.34 1.30 3.56
C LYS A 240 -18.82 2.52 2.80
N GLN A 241 -18.22 2.84 1.65
CA GLN A 241 -18.54 4.02 0.84
C GLN A 241 -18.41 5.33 1.63
N ILE A 242 -17.36 5.43 2.45
CA ILE A 242 -17.05 6.63 3.22
C ILE A 242 -15.70 7.20 2.77
N ALA A 243 -15.63 8.52 2.67
CA ALA A 243 -14.38 9.24 2.40
C ALA A 243 -14.34 10.53 3.23
N SER A 244 -13.15 10.89 3.70
CA SER A 244 -12.87 12.10 4.47
C SER A 244 -11.49 12.60 4.06
N TRP A 245 -11.36 13.88 3.74
CA TRP A 245 -10.11 14.47 3.23
C TRP A 245 -9.75 15.73 4.01
#